data_AF-A0A3A4P068-F1
#
_entry.id   AF-A0A3A4P068-F1
#
_cell.length_a   1.000
_cell.length_b   1.000
_cell.length_c   1.000
_cell.angle_alpha   90.00
_cell.angle_beta   90.00
_cell.angle_gamma   90.00
#
_symmetry.space_group_name_H-M   'P 1'
#
loop_
_entity.id
_entity.type
_entity.pdbx_description
1 polymer ?
#
loop_
_entity_poly.entity_id
_entity_poly.type
_entity_poly.pdbx_seq_one_letter_code
_entity_poly.pdbx_strand_id
1 'polypeptide(L)'
;MVDFLKELNDYYARNRGKRIKQEFRDVLSSDLDELSGSQKQIYEIYIEPNMALLQETLYEAFKEVDSPLDAWRTAILENPPSIMNQIAKKMVIRAIREMDTGGL
;
A
#
# COMPACT_ATOMS: atom_id res chain seq x y z
N MET A 1 1.52 13.78 6.78
CA MET A 1 1.69 13.06 5.51
C MET A 1 1.29 11.61 5.73
N VAL A 2 0.49 11.01 4.83
CA VAL A 2 0.02 9.62 4.99
C VAL A 2 1.17 8.66 4.68
N ASP A 3 1.42 7.73 5.60
CA ASP A 3 2.36 6.62 5.42
C ASP A 3 1.56 5.35 5.09
N PHE A 4 1.50 4.99 3.82
CA PHE A 4 0.74 3.83 3.34
C PHE A 4 1.22 2.50 3.93
N LEU A 5 2.51 2.38 4.23
CA LEU A 5 3.05 1.15 4.82
C LEU A 5 2.62 1.05 6.29
N LYS A 6 2.57 2.18 7.00
CA LYS A 6 1.99 2.25 8.34
C LYS A 6 0.50 1.91 8.32
N GLU A 7 -0.30 2.52 7.44
CA GLU A 7 -1.74 2.23 7.32
C GLU A 7 -1.99 0.74 7.08
N LEU A 8 -1.26 0.14 6.14
CA LEU A 8 -1.33 -1.29 5.84
C LEU A 8 -0.97 -2.13 7.07
N ASN A 9 0.15 -1.82 7.73
CA ASN A 9 0.61 -2.58 8.89
C ASN A 9 -0.34 -2.46 10.10
N ASP A 10 -0.92 -1.28 10.33
CA ASP A 10 -1.88 -1.05 11.40
C ASP A 10 -3.17 -1.82 11.13
N TYR A 11 -3.64 -1.87 9.89
CA TYR A 11 -4.76 -2.72 9.48
C TYR A 11 -4.47 -4.21 9.73
N TYR A 12 -3.29 -4.70 9.32
CA TYR A 12 -2.85 -6.08 9.59
C TYR A 12 -2.83 -6.42 11.08
N ALA A 13 -2.33 -5.49 11.90
CA ALA A 13 -2.25 -5.68 13.35
C ALA A 13 -3.64 -5.78 13.99
N ARG A 14 -4.58 -4.92 13.59
CA ARG A 14 -5.96 -4.92 14.09
C ARG A 14 -6.75 -6.15 13.63
N ASN A 15 -6.73 -6.45 12.33
CA ASN A 15 -7.64 -7.42 11.73
C ASN A 15 -7.08 -8.85 11.67
N ARG A 16 -5.75 -9.02 11.71
CA ARG A 16 -5.11 -10.36 11.61
C ARG A 16 -4.22 -10.70 12.80
N GLY A 17 -4.08 -9.79 13.78
CA GLY A 17 -3.20 -9.98 14.94
C GLY A 17 -1.72 -10.15 14.59
N LYS A 18 -1.32 -9.75 13.37
CA LYS A 18 0.03 -9.93 12.85
C LYS A 18 0.55 -8.61 12.31
N ARG A 19 1.87 -8.41 12.38
CA ARG A 19 2.57 -7.29 11.76
C ARG A 19 3.34 -7.75 10.53
N ILE A 20 3.55 -6.84 9.60
CA ILE A 20 4.42 -7.08 8.44
C ILE A 20 5.85 -7.21 8.97
N LYS A 21 6.54 -8.30 8.62
CA LYS A 21 7.94 -8.50 9.07
C LYS A 21 8.84 -7.41 8.50
N GLN A 22 9.91 -7.11 9.22
CA GLN A 22 10.83 -6.03 8.85
C GLN A 22 11.39 -6.22 7.43
N GLU A 23 11.77 -7.44 7.04
CA GLU A 23 12.29 -7.71 5.70
C GLU A 23 11.32 -7.30 4.56
N PHE A 24 10.01 -7.47 4.76
CA PHE A 24 9.00 -7.05 3.79
C PHE A 24 8.75 -5.54 3.86
N ARG A 25 8.83 -4.95 5.05
CA ARG A 25 8.70 -3.49 5.23
C ARG A 25 9.82 -2.76 4.50
N ASP A 26 11.05 -3.25 4.64
CA ASP A 26 12.21 -2.68 3.97
C ASP A 26 12.02 -2.69 2.45
N VAL A 27 11.62 -3.84 1.88
CA VAL A 27 11.35 -3.96 0.44
C VAL A 27 10.20 -3.06 0.01
N LEU A 28 9.08 -3.04 0.73
CA LEU A 28 7.92 -2.20 0.39
C LEU A 28 8.23 -0.70 0.44
N SER A 29 9.18 -0.30 1.30
CA SER A 29 9.62 1.09 1.43
C SER A 29 10.64 1.54 0.38
N SER A 30 11.27 0.60 -0.33
CA SER A 30 12.26 0.88 -1.37
C SER A 30 11.63 1.09 -2.74
N ASP A 31 12.35 1.78 -3.62
CA ASP A 31 12.06 1.75 -5.05
C ASP A 31 12.44 0.38 -5.63
N LEU A 32 11.65 -0.09 -6.61
CA LEU A 32 11.84 -1.39 -7.24
C LEU A 32 13.20 -1.47 -7.96
N ASP A 33 13.64 -0.36 -8.55
CA ASP A 33 14.91 -0.27 -9.28
C ASP A 33 16.13 -0.25 -8.35
N GLU A 34 15.95 0.10 -7.08
CA GLU A 34 17.00 0.22 -6.06
C GLU A 34 17.16 -1.04 -5.20
N LEU A 35 16.34 -2.08 -5.41
CA LEU A 35 16.41 -3.29 -4.62
C LEU A 35 17.76 -4.02 -4.79
N SER A 36 18.37 -4.37 -3.66
CA SER A 36 19.50 -5.31 -3.62
C SER A 36 19.09 -6.73 -4.05
N GLY A 37 20.07 -7.60 -4.34
CA GLY A 37 19.79 -8.97 -4.82
C GLY A 37 18.89 -9.79 -3.89
N SER A 38 19.10 -9.72 -2.56
CA SER A 38 18.24 -10.39 -1.58
C SER A 38 16.85 -9.77 -1.49
N GLN A 39 16.74 -8.44 -1.64
CA GLN A 39 15.45 -7.75 -1.64
C GLN A 39 14.63 -8.06 -2.91
N LYS A 40 15.29 -8.18 -4.07
CA LYS A 40 14.65 -8.63 -5.31
C LYS A 40 14.05 -10.02 -5.16
N GLN A 41 14.78 -10.96 -4.55
CA GLN A 41 14.24 -12.30 -4.27
C GLN A 41 13.00 -12.23 -3.38
N ILE A 42 13.01 -11.39 -2.33
CA ILE A 42 11.83 -11.22 -1.47
C ILE A 42 10.66 -10.64 -2.27
N TYR A 43 10.93 -9.63 -3.10
CA TYR A 43 9.93 -9.02 -3.96
C TYR A 43 9.29 -10.06 -4.90
N GLU A 44 10.11 -10.76 -5.69
CA GLU A 44 9.67 -11.71 -6.72
C GLU A 44 8.94 -12.93 -6.13
N ILE A 45 9.38 -13.44 -4.98
CA ILE A 45 8.81 -14.66 -4.39
C ILE A 45 7.56 -14.37 -3.57
N TYR A 46 7.52 -13.23 -2.86
CA TYR A 46 6.49 -13.00 -1.85
C TYR A 46 5.62 -11.77 -2.10
N ILE A 47 6.15 -10.69 -2.67
CA ILE A 47 5.39 -9.44 -2.82
C ILE A 47 4.65 -9.43 -4.15
N GLU A 48 5.34 -9.64 -5.26
CA GLU A 48 4.77 -9.61 -6.60
C GLU A 48 3.61 -10.60 -6.78
N PRO A 49 3.72 -11.88 -6.35
CA PRO A 49 2.61 -12.82 -6.46
C PRO A 49 1.38 -12.45 -5.61
N ASN A 50 1.60 -11.66 -4.55
CA ASN A 50 0.56 -11.25 -3.60
C ASN A 50 0.14 -9.78 -3.80
N MET A 51 0.51 -9.15 -4.92
CA MET A 51 0.28 -7.73 -5.17
C MET A 51 -1.21 -7.35 -5.12
N ALA A 52 -2.08 -8.19 -5.67
CA ALA A 52 -3.53 -7.99 -5.61
C ALA A 52 -4.06 -8.00 -4.17
N LEU A 53 -3.58 -8.94 -3.34
CA LEU A 53 -3.97 -9.01 -1.94
C LEU A 53 -3.51 -7.78 -1.16
N LEU A 54 -2.31 -7.28 -1.42
CA LEU A 54 -1.79 -6.06 -0.80
C LEU A 54 -2.63 -4.83 -1.18
N GLN A 55 -3.02 -4.73 -2.46
CA GLN A 55 -3.93 -3.71 -2.97
C GLN A 55 -5.28 -3.75 -2.26
N GLU A 56 -5.97 -4.90 -2.27
CA GLU A 56 -7.26 -5.04 -1.60
C GLU A 56 -7.16 -4.75 -0.09
N THR A 57 -6.10 -5.22 0.57
CA THR A 57 -5.91 -4.97 2.02
C THR A 57 -5.71 -3.47 2.31
N LEU A 58 -4.96 -2.76 1.46
CA LEU A 58 -4.80 -1.31 1.58
C LEU A 58 -6.12 -0.57 1.29
N TYR A 59 -6.94 -1.08 0.37
CA TYR A 59 -8.24 -0.51 0.08
C TYR A 59 -9.25 -0.69 1.23
N GLU A 60 -9.24 -1.85 1.89
CA GLU A 60 -10.02 -2.03 3.12
C GLU A 60 -9.54 -1.08 4.23
N ALA A 61 -8.23 -0.88 4.38
CA ALA A 61 -7.69 0.10 5.31
C ALA A 61 -8.18 1.53 5.00
N PHE A 62 -8.23 1.91 3.71
CA PHE A 62 -8.79 3.19 3.27
C PHE A 62 -10.26 3.38 3.68
N LYS A 63 -11.10 2.36 3.51
CA LYS A 63 -12.52 2.43 3.88
C LYS A 63 -12.72 2.55 5.39
N GLU A 64 -11.86 1.93 6.20
CA GLU A 64 -11.95 2.00 7.67
C GLU A 64 -11.68 3.41 8.24
N VAL A 65 -10.84 4.21 7.56
CA VAL A 65 -10.47 5.56 8.03
C VAL A 65 -11.38 6.66 7.49
N ASP A 66 -12.63 6.31 7.15
CA ASP A 66 -13.64 7.21 6.58
C ASP A 66 -13.19 7.84 5.24
N SER A 67 -12.58 7.02 4.37
CA SER A 67 -12.27 7.35 2.98
C SER A 67 -11.55 8.71 2.77
N PRO A 68 -10.34 8.92 3.33
CA PRO A 68 -9.61 10.20 3.35
C PRO A 68 -8.92 10.49 2.00
N LEU A 69 -9.70 10.52 0.93
CA LEU A 69 -9.24 10.53 -0.46
C LEU A 69 -8.26 11.68 -0.74
N ASP A 70 -8.55 12.89 -0.26
CA ASP A 70 -7.70 14.05 -0.51
C ASP A 70 -6.32 13.89 0.15
N ALA A 71 -6.28 13.41 1.40
CA ALA A 71 -5.02 13.20 2.10
C ALA A 71 -4.16 12.11 1.42
N TRP A 72 -4.78 11.04 0.92
CA TRP A 72 -4.10 9.97 0.20
C TRP A 72 -3.62 10.42 -1.18
N ARG A 73 -4.43 11.22 -1.90
CA ARG A 73 -4.02 11.86 -3.17
C ARG A 73 -2.79 12.74 -2.97
N THR A 74 -2.79 13.60 -1.96
CA THR A 74 -1.63 14.45 -1.63
C THR A 74 -0.41 13.59 -1.30
N ALA A 75 -0.57 12.57 -0.45
CA ALA A 75 0.54 11.71 -0.07
C ALA A 75 1.14 10.94 -1.25
N ILE A 76 0.36 10.51 -2.24
CA ILE A 76 0.87 9.86 -3.46
C ILE A 76 1.82 10.75 -4.25
N LEU A 77 1.46 12.03 -4.35
CA LEU A 77 2.19 13.03 -5.14
C LEU A 77 3.46 13.48 -4.43
N GLU A 78 3.42 13.57 -3.10
CA GLU A 78 4.51 14.09 -2.30
C GLU A 78 5.45 13.00 -1.74
N ASN A 79 4.98 11.76 -1.57
CA ASN A 79 5.82 10.67 -1.07
C ASN A 79 6.86 10.25 -2.12
N PRO A 80 8.08 9.87 -1.68
CA PRO A 80 9.10 9.35 -2.58
C PRO A 80 8.62 8.08 -3.33
N PRO A 81 9.25 7.77 -4.49
CA PRO A 81 9.05 6.49 -5.15
C PRO A 81 9.32 5.33 -4.20
N SER A 82 8.37 4.39 -4.15
CA SER A 82 8.51 3.12 -3.44
C SER A 82 7.49 2.14 -3.98
N ILE A 83 7.71 0.84 -3.77
CA ILE A 83 6.74 -0.20 -4.12
C ILE A 83 5.41 0.07 -3.42
N MET A 84 5.42 0.49 -2.14
CA MET A 84 4.21 0.84 -1.42
C MET A 84 3.47 2.04 -2.04
N ASN A 85 4.18 3.08 -2.48
CA ASN A 85 3.57 4.23 -3.14
C ASN A 85 2.97 3.84 -4.52
N GLN A 86 3.59 2.90 -5.25
CA GLN A 86 3.03 2.35 -6.49
C GLN A 86 1.74 1.55 -6.24
N ILE A 87 1.68 0.76 -5.16
CA ILE A 87 0.47 0.06 -4.72
C ILE A 87 -0.63 1.07 -4.38
N ALA A 88 -0.31 2.08 -3.57
CA ALA A 88 -1.25 3.12 -3.14
C ALA A 88 -1.83 3.92 -4.32
N LYS A 89 -1.01 4.26 -5.32
CA LYS A 89 -1.45 4.92 -6.57
C LYS A 89 -2.60 4.19 -7.24
N LYS A 90 -2.50 2.88 -7.41
CA LYS A 90 -3.57 2.07 -8.03
C LYS A 90 -4.85 2.09 -7.19
N MET A 91 -4.72 2.06 -5.87
CA MET A 91 -5.88 2.07 -4.95
C MET A 91 -6.58 3.41 -4.90
N VAL A 92 -5.85 4.52 -4.89
CA VAL A 92 -6.47 5.84 -4.96
C VAL A 92 -7.19 6.04 -6.29
N ILE A 93 -6.62 5.62 -7.43
CA ILE A 93 -7.34 5.67 -8.72
C ILE A 93 -8.66 4.89 -8.65
N ARG A 94 -8.66 3.71 -8.01
CA ARG A 94 -9.89 2.93 -7.79
C ARG A 94 -10.89 3.70 -6.91
N ALA A 95 -10.46 4.24 -5.77
CA ALA A 95 -11.32 5.00 -4.86
C ALA A 95 -11.98 6.20 -5.55
N ILE A 96 -11.23 6.93 -6.39
CA ILE A 96 -11.77 8.03 -7.19
C ILE A 96 -12.89 7.54 -8.11
N ARG A 97 -12.66 6.44 -8.84
CA ARG A 97 -13.66 5.87 -9.75
C ARG A 97 -14.91 5.46 -9.00
N GLU A 98 -14.77 4.79 -7.86
CA GLU A 98 -15.93 4.35 -7.06
C GLU A 98 -16.77 5.55 -6.60
N MET A 99 -16.14 6.64 -6.14
CA MET A 99 -16.85 7.88 -5.78
C MET A 99 -17.52 8.57 -6.98
N ASP A 100 -16.83 8.67 -8.13
CA ASP A 100 -17.37 9.31 -9.34
C ASP A 100 -18.56 8.54 -9.92
N THR A 101 -18.59 7.22 -9.75
CA THR A 101 -19.69 6.36 -10.20
C THR A 101 -20.83 6.22 -9.20
N GLY A 102 -20.78 6.87 -8.03
CA GLY A 102 -21.79 6.76 -6.98
C GLY A 102 -21.81 5.38 -6.29
N GLY A 103 -20.63 4.84 -5.98
CA GLY A 103 -20.48 3.57 -5.28
C GLY A 103 -20.97 3.64 -3.83
N LEU A 104 -22.24 3.25 -3.64
CA LEU A 104 -23.09 3.17 -2.44
C LEU A 104 -23.81 4.47 -2.04
#